data_AF-A0A0B5E372-F1
#
_entry.id   AF-A0A0B5E372-F1
#
_cell.length_a   1.000
_cell.length_b   1.000
_cell.length_c   1.000
_cell.angle_alpha   90.00
_cell.angle_beta   90.00
_cell.angle_gamma   90.00
#
_symmetry.space_group_name_H-M   'P 1'
#
loop_
_entity.id
_entity.type
_entity.pdbx_description
1 polymer ?
#
loop_
_entity_poly.entity_id
_entity_poly.type
_entity_poly.pdbx_seq_one_letter_code
_entity_poly.pdbx_strand_id
1 'polypeptide(L)'
;MLADAGPFSLICVGETLVHDPDLGSWPVQTTVLLGRFRELDEAIGCAARRGRPGGLRAEDMPGFTPNLLVLQDHQQRLCLAGRITLAGLIWCAPVASEAEARRVVQKACRLRGQAMAAQDRGEYETACDLRRDATALDARLVDPAWRGVVQIGRLQAA
;
A
#
# COMPACT_ATOMS: atom_id res chain seq x y z
N MET A 1 -4.32 19.23 -16.10
CA MET A 1 -4.84 20.24 -15.15
C MET A 1 -5.51 19.47 -14.01
N LEU A 2 -4.97 19.54 -12.79
CA LEU A 2 -5.41 18.74 -11.62
C LEU A 2 -6.76 19.19 -11.01
N ALA A 3 -7.52 20.04 -11.71
CA ALA A 3 -8.73 20.68 -11.18
C ALA A 3 -9.83 19.67 -10.77
N ASP A 4 -9.83 18.47 -11.35
CA ASP A 4 -10.76 17.39 -11.02
C ASP A 4 -10.16 16.31 -10.12
N ALA A 5 -8.95 16.45 -9.59
CA ALA A 5 -8.29 15.36 -8.87
C ALA A 5 -9.04 14.81 -7.64
N GLY A 6 -9.88 15.61 -6.98
CA GLY A 6 -10.66 15.14 -5.83
C GLY A 6 -11.91 14.32 -6.22
N PRO A 7 -12.46 13.53 -5.29
CA PRO A 7 -11.95 13.23 -3.96
C PRO A 7 -10.83 12.18 -3.95
N PHE A 8 -9.97 12.25 -2.94
CA PHE A 8 -8.92 11.28 -2.65
C PHE A 8 -9.43 10.20 -1.69
N SER A 9 -9.05 8.96 -1.92
CA SER A 9 -9.31 7.83 -1.02
C SER A 9 -8.03 7.41 -0.30
N LEU A 10 -8.08 7.32 1.03
CA LEU A 10 -7.03 6.69 1.83
C LEU A 10 -7.42 5.24 2.08
N ILE A 11 -6.59 4.31 1.61
CA ILE A 11 -6.83 2.88 1.69
C ILE A 11 -5.68 2.24 2.45
N CYS A 12 -5.98 1.36 3.39
CA CYS A 12 -5.00 0.49 4.01
C CYS A 12 -4.97 -0.84 3.26
N VAL A 13 -3.80 -1.26 2.80
CA VAL A 13 -3.54 -2.59 2.25
C VAL A 13 -2.85 -3.40 3.33
N GLY A 14 -3.30 -4.64 3.51
CA GLY A 14 -2.75 -5.54 4.51
C GLY A 14 -3.16 -6.97 4.23
N GLU A 15 -3.06 -7.81 5.24
CA GLU A 15 -3.45 -9.21 5.15
C GLU A 15 -4.45 -9.55 6.25
N THR A 16 -5.46 -10.33 5.90
CA THR A 16 -6.42 -10.89 6.86
C THR A 16 -6.26 -12.40 6.88
N LEU A 17 -6.28 -13.01 8.06
CA LEU A 17 -6.34 -14.46 8.18
C LEU A 17 -7.75 -14.93 7.85
N VAL A 18 -7.90 -15.62 6.72
CA VAL A 18 -9.14 -16.30 6.35
C VAL A 18 -9.10 -17.70 6.95
N HIS A 19 -10.21 -18.13 7.53
CA HIS A 19 -10.38 -19.47 8.06
C HIS A 19 -11.45 -20.21 7.26
N ASP A 20 -11.08 -21.40 6.78
CA ASP A 20 -11.96 -22.35 6.16
C ASP A 20 -11.98 -23.65 7.01
N PRO A 21 -13.14 -24.20 7.35
CA PRO A 21 -13.24 -25.40 8.19
C PRO A 21 -12.53 -26.62 7.61
N ASP A 22 -12.46 -26.74 6.28
CA ASP A 22 -11.95 -27.92 5.59
C ASP A 22 -10.49 -27.71 5.14
N LEU A 23 -10.15 -26.48 4.74
CA LEU A 23 -8.85 -26.12 4.17
C LEU A 23 -7.89 -25.45 5.15
N GLY A 24 -8.34 -25.16 6.37
CA GLY A 24 -7.55 -24.51 7.41
C GLY A 24 -7.52 -22.99 7.29
N SER A 25 -6.49 -22.35 7.86
CA SER A 25 -6.38 -20.88 7.86
C SER A 25 -5.21 -20.43 7.00
N TRP A 26 -5.44 -19.44 6.13
CA TRP A 26 -4.37 -18.82 5.35
C TRP A 26 -4.56 -17.31 5.24
N PRO A 27 -3.45 -16.55 5.20
CA PRO A 27 -3.49 -15.11 5.01
C PRO A 27 -3.86 -14.76 3.57
N VAL A 28 -4.76 -13.80 3.41
CA VAL A 28 -5.19 -13.23 2.12
C VAL A 28 -4.94 -11.73 2.14
N GLN A 29 -4.44 -11.19 1.03
CA GLN A 29 -4.29 -9.75 0.89
C GLN A 29 -5.67 -9.08 0.81
N THR A 30 -5.92 -8.12 1.69
CA THR A 30 -7.19 -7.37 1.73
C THR A 30 -6.92 -5.86 1.77
N THR A 31 -7.96 -5.08 1.50
CA THR A 31 -7.89 -3.61 1.54
C THR A 31 -9.05 -3.05 2.35
N VAL A 32 -8.80 -1.96 3.07
CA VAL A 32 -9.78 -1.27 3.91
C VAL A 32 -9.77 0.22 3.55
N LEU A 33 -10.92 0.78 3.18
CA LEU A 33 -11.08 2.21 2.97
C LEU A 33 -11.10 2.92 4.33
N LEU A 34 -10.10 3.76 4.60
CA LEU A 34 -10.00 4.51 5.85
C LEU A 34 -10.70 5.88 5.80
N GLY A 35 -10.93 6.41 4.60
CA GLY A 35 -11.63 7.69 4.44
C GLY A 35 -11.54 8.26 3.04
N ARG A 36 -12.34 9.30 2.79
CA ARG A 36 -12.31 10.11 1.58
C ARG A 36 -12.08 11.58 1.93
N PHE A 37 -11.25 12.25 1.15
CA PHE A 37 -10.77 13.61 1.42
C PHE A 37 -10.98 14.45 0.17
N ARG A 38 -11.28 15.74 0.33
CA ARG A 38 -11.38 16.66 -0.81
C ARG A 38 -10.01 17.13 -1.27
N GLU A 39 -9.09 17.28 -0.33
CA GLU A 39 -7.76 17.82 -0.54
C GLU A 39 -6.68 16.76 -0.31
N LEU A 40 -5.62 16.80 -1.12
CA LEU A 40 -4.54 15.82 -1.03
C LEU A 40 -3.74 15.98 0.27
N ASP A 41 -3.48 17.22 0.70
CA ASP A 41 -2.71 17.50 1.92
C ASP A 41 -3.42 16.99 3.18
N GLU A 42 -4.76 17.08 3.21
CA GLU A 42 -5.58 16.50 4.27
C GLU A 42 -5.44 14.97 4.31
N ALA A 43 -5.47 14.34 3.13
CA ALA A 43 -5.31 12.90 2.99
C ALA A 43 -3.91 12.43 3.41
N ILE A 44 -2.85 13.17 3.05
CA ILE A 44 -1.46 12.92 3.46
C ILE A 44 -1.32 13.06 4.98
N GLY A 45 -1.85 14.13 5.57
CA GLY A 45 -1.81 14.34 7.02
C GLY A 45 -2.56 13.24 7.79
N CYS A 46 -3.68 12.76 7.25
CA CYS A 46 -4.39 11.62 7.82
C CYS A 46 -3.58 10.33 7.72
N ALA A 47 -2.97 10.06 6.56
CA ALA A 47 -2.10 8.90 6.38
C ALA A 47 -0.91 8.92 7.35
N ALA A 48 -0.25 10.06 7.51
CA ALA A 48 0.86 10.23 8.46
C ALA A 48 0.42 9.94 9.90
N ARG A 49 -0.74 10.44 10.34
CA ARG A 49 -1.30 10.14 11.67
C ARG A 49 -1.61 8.66 11.85
N ARG A 50 -2.27 8.04 10.85
CA ARG A 50 -2.65 6.62 10.88
C ARG A 50 -1.42 5.71 10.89
N GLY A 51 -0.38 6.07 10.15
CA GLY A 51 0.84 5.28 10.05
C GLY A 51 1.82 5.40 11.22
N ARG A 52 1.53 6.23 12.24
CA ARG A 52 2.29 6.23 13.50
C ARG A 52 2.03 4.92 14.27
N PRO A 53 2.96 4.48 15.15
CA PRO A 53 2.69 3.35 16.05
C PRO A 53 1.37 3.56 16.83
N GLY A 54 0.45 2.59 16.72
CA GLY A 54 -0.89 2.67 17.33
C GLY A 54 -1.90 3.58 16.62
N GLY A 55 -1.55 4.21 15.50
CA GLY A 55 -2.45 5.06 14.71
C GLY A 55 -3.50 4.27 13.91
N LEU A 56 -3.22 3.00 13.63
CA LEU A 56 -4.19 2.00 13.19
C LEU A 56 -4.45 1.08 14.38
N ARG A 57 -5.64 1.19 14.98
CA ARG A 57 -5.97 0.36 16.12
C ARG A 57 -6.45 -1.00 15.64
N ALA A 58 -5.93 -2.07 16.26
CA ALA A 58 -6.34 -3.44 15.94
C ALA A 58 -7.84 -3.68 16.21
N GLU A 59 -8.42 -2.94 17.16
CA GLU A 59 -9.87 -2.96 17.44
C GLU A 59 -10.73 -2.47 16.26
N ASP A 60 -10.19 -1.58 15.42
CA ASP A 60 -10.88 -1.08 14.22
C ASP A 60 -10.83 -2.10 13.06
N MET A 61 -9.90 -3.07 13.12
CA MET A 61 -9.60 -4.00 12.03
C MET A 61 -9.17 -5.38 12.59
N PRO A 62 -10.09 -6.13 13.23
CA PRO A 62 -9.75 -7.39 13.87
C PRO A 62 -9.23 -8.42 12.85
N GLY A 63 -8.10 -9.05 13.17
CA GLY A 63 -7.46 -10.07 12.31
C GLY A 63 -6.81 -9.51 11.04
N PHE A 64 -6.73 -8.19 10.88
CA PHE A 64 -6.05 -7.53 9.79
C PHE A 64 -4.66 -7.04 10.23
N THR A 65 -3.64 -7.36 9.43
CA THR A 65 -2.28 -6.91 9.61
C THR A 65 -1.97 -5.84 8.56
N PRO A 66 -1.91 -4.55 8.94
CA PRO A 66 -1.59 -3.46 8.02
C PRO A 66 -0.18 -3.60 7.44
N ASN A 67 -0.03 -3.31 6.15
CA ASN A 67 1.26 -3.29 5.46
C ASN A 67 1.54 -1.92 4.81
N LEU A 68 0.55 -1.33 4.16
CA LEU A 68 0.74 -0.16 3.30
C LEU A 68 -0.45 0.78 3.38
N LEU A 69 -0.19 2.08 3.37
CA LEU A 69 -1.21 3.11 3.15
C LEU A 69 -1.11 3.60 1.71
N VAL A 70 -2.25 3.67 1.02
CA VAL A 70 -2.38 4.09 -0.37
C VAL A 70 -3.31 5.30 -0.44
N LEU A 71 -2.89 6.32 -1.17
CA LEU A 71 -3.73 7.43 -1.61
C LEU A 71 -4.03 7.28 -3.10
N GLN A 72 -5.32 7.24 -3.42
CA GLN A 72 -5.82 7.25 -4.80
C GLN A 72 -6.69 8.46 -5.05
N ASP A 73 -6.72 8.95 -6.28
CA ASP A 73 -7.68 9.96 -6.68
C ASP A 73 -9.02 9.35 -7.12
N HIS A 74 -9.96 10.18 -7.56
CA HIS A 74 -11.29 9.74 -7.99
C HIS A 74 -11.26 8.76 -9.19
N GLN A 75 -10.19 8.78 -10.01
CA GLN A 75 -9.97 7.86 -11.14
C GLN A 75 -9.24 6.58 -10.70
N GLN A 76 -9.08 6.37 -9.38
CA GLN A 76 -8.33 5.25 -8.80
C GLN A 76 -6.83 5.28 -9.18
N ARG A 77 -6.31 6.43 -9.64
CA ARG A 77 -4.88 6.56 -9.95
C ARG A 77 -4.11 6.67 -8.65
N LEU A 78 -3.00 5.93 -8.57
CA LEU A 78 -2.12 5.98 -7.41
C LEU A 78 -1.47 7.36 -7.31
N CYS A 79 -1.83 8.13 -6.29
CA CYS A 79 -1.22 9.42 -6.00
C CYS A 79 0.07 9.25 -5.19
N LEU A 80 -0.01 8.42 -4.15
CA LEU A 80 1.10 8.20 -3.22
C LEU A 80 0.84 6.93 -2.41
N ALA A 81 1.91 6.28 -1.93
CA ALA A 81 1.79 5.21 -0.97
C ALA A 81 2.99 5.17 -0.01
N GLY A 82 2.77 4.61 1.18
CA GLY A 82 3.80 4.47 2.21
C GLY A 82 3.67 3.16 2.96
N ARG A 83 4.82 2.54 3.25
CA ARG A 83 4.91 1.30 4.01
C ARG A 83 4.79 1.59 5.50
N ILE A 84 3.96 0.81 6.19
CA ILE A 84 3.84 0.86 7.64
C ILE A 84 4.96 0.01 8.22
N THR A 85 5.74 0.59 9.12
CA THR A 85 6.83 -0.09 9.82
C THR A 85 6.69 0.10 11.33
N LEU A 86 7.48 -0.62 12.13
CA LEU A 86 7.52 -0.42 13.58
C LEU A 86 7.92 1.02 13.97
N ALA A 87 8.69 1.71 13.13
CA ALA A 87 9.09 3.10 13.33
C ALA A 87 8.04 4.12 12.84
N GLY A 88 6.99 3.65 12.16
CA GLY A 88 5.95 4.47 11.55
C GLY A 88 5.90 4.37 10.03
N LEU A 89 5.24 5.34 9.40
CA LEU A 89 5.03 5.38 7.95
C LEU A 89 6.31 5.82 7.22
N ILE A 90 6.75 5.01 6.26
CA ILE A 90 7.84 5.37 5.34
C ILE A 90 7.26 5.47 3.93
N TRP A 91 7.25 6.66 3.38
CA TRP A 91 6.75 6.89 2.02
C TRP A 91 7.59 6.17 0.97
N CYS A 92 6.91 5.52 0.02
CA CYS A 92 7.54 4.86 -1.10
C CYS A 92 7.98 5.91 -2.13
N ALA A 93 9.28 6.02 -2.37
CA ALA A 93 9.80 6.93 -3.39
C ALA A 93 9.25 6.55 -4.79
N PRO A 94 8.54 7.47 -5.47
CA PRO A 94 8.03 7.23 -6.81
C PRO A 94 9.16 6.87 -7.78
N VAL A 95 8.86 6.05 -8.77
CA VAL A 95 9.80 5.77 -9.86
C VAL A 95 10.12 7.05 -10.65
N ALA A 96 11.38 7.25 -10.96
CA ALA A 96 11.87 8.45 -11.65
C ALA A 96 11.81 8.34 -13.19
N SER A 97 11.64 7.12 -13.72
CA SER A 97 11.65 6.88 -15.17
C SER A 97 10.80 5.67 -15.57
N GLU A 98 10.42 5.59 -16.85
CA GLU A 98 9.75 4.39 -17.38
C GLU A 98 10.62 3.13 -17.29
N ALA A 99 11.93 3.27 -17.53
CA ALA A 99 12.85 2.15 -17.43
C ALA A 99 12.92 1.59 -16.00
N GLU A 100 12.84 2.45 -15.00
CA GLU A 100 12.68 2.03 -13.62
C GLU A 100 11.31 1.41 -13.35
N ALA A 101 10.23 2.01 -13.85
CA ALA A 101 8.87 1.46 -13.73
C ALA A 101 8.78 0.02 -14.27
N ARG A 102 9.36 -0.24 -15.44
CA ARG A 102 9.42 -1.59 -16.04
C ARG A 102 10.18 -2.58 -15.14
N ARG A 103 11.31 -2.17 -14.56
CA ARG A 103 12.08 -3.00 -13.63
C ARG A 103 11.31 -3.31 -12.35
N VAL A 104 10.60 -2.33 -11.81
CA VAL A 104 9.72 -2.49 -10.65
C VAL A 104 8.62 -3.51 -10.94
N VAL A 105 7.89 -3.36 -12.06
CA VAL A 105 6.84 -4.31 -12.47
C VAL A 105 7.40 -5.73 -12.63
N GLN A 106 8.53 -5.88 -13.34
CA GLN A 106 9.14 -7.21 -13.53
C GLN A 106 9.51 -7.86 -12.18
N LYS A 107 10.09 -7.08 -11.27
CA LYS A 107 10.47 -7.60 -9.94
C LYS A 107 9.23 -7.96 -9.12
N ALA A 108 8.19 -7.12 -9.11
CA ALA A 108 6.95 -7.38 -8.39
C ALA A 108 6.23 -8.63 -8.94
N CYS A 109 6.13 -8.78 -10.26
CA CYS A 109 5.58 -9.99 -10.89
C CYS A 109 6.36 -11.24 -10.49
N ARG A 110 7.70 -11.19 -10.48
CA ARG A 110 8.53 -12.31 -10.01
C ARG A 110 8.23 -12.67 -8.56
N LEU A 111 8.14 -11.68 -7.66
CA LEU A 111 7.82 -11.91 -6.25
C LEU A 111 6.44 -12.54 -6.07
N ARG A 112 5.43 -12.11 -6.86
CA ARG A 112 4.10 -12.74 -6.85
C ARG A 112 4.15 -14.19 -7.29
N GLY A 113 4.91 -14.51 -8.34
CA GLY A 113 5.09 -15.91 -8.77
C GLY A 113 5.76 -16.76 -7.68
N GLN A 114 6.77 -16.21 -6.99
CA GLN A 114 7.42 -16.87 -5.86
C GLN A 114 6.45 -17.05 -4.67
N ALA A 115 5.62 -16.04 -4.39
CA ALA A 115 4.62 -16.12 -3.32
C ALA A 115 3.60 -17.22 -3.59
N MET A 116 3.12 -17.33 -4.82
CA MET A 116 2.20 -18.38 -5.23
C MET A 116 2.84 -19.76 -5.06
N ALA A 117 4.08 -19.94 -5.53
CA ALA A 117 4.80 -21.20 -5.36
C ALA A 117 5.07 -21.55 -3.89
N ALA A 118 5.30 -20.57 -3.02
CA ALA A 118 5.43 -20.78 -1.57
C ALA A 118 4.10 -21.19 -0.94
N GLN A 119 3.00 -20.54 -1.34
CA GLN A 119 1.65 -20.89 -0.89
C GLN A 119 1.28 -22.33 -1.28
N ASP A 120 1.60 -22.77 -2.49
CA ASP A 120 1.35 -24.16 -2.94
C ASP A 120 2.13 -25.20 -2.13
N ARG A 121 3.25 -24.81 -1.50
CA ARG A 121 4.02 -25.64 -0.58
C ARG A 121 3.58 -25.52 0.89
N GLY A 122 2.56 -24.73 1.18
CA GLY A 122 2.12 -24.43 2.56
C GLY A 122 3.03 -23.48 3.33
N GLU A 123 3.99 -22.83 2.67
CA GLU A 123 4.91 -21.85 3.26
C GLU A 123 4.24 -20.46 3.36
N TYR A 124 3.15 -20.35 4.12
CA TYR A 124 2.29 -19.17 4.13
C TYR A 124 2.98 -17.89 4.60
N GLU A 125 3.86 -17.95 5.60
CA GLU A 125 4.61 -16.79 6.08
C GLU A 125 5.55 -16.24 4.98
N THR A 126 6.28 -17.13 4.30
CA THR A 126 7.11 -16.77 3.14
C THR A 126 6.27 -16.16 2.01
N ALA A 127 5.10 -16.74 1.72
CA ALA A 127 4.18 -16.19 0.73
C ALA A 127 3.71 -14.77 1.10
N CYS A 128 3.40 -14.52 2.38
CA CYS A 128 3.05 -13.22 2.92
C CYS A 128 4.17 -12.19 2.72
N ASP A 129 5.39 -12.51 3.14
CA ASP A 129 6.54 -11.60 2.98
C ASP A 129 6.73 -11.22 1.51
N LEU A 130 6.69 -12.20 0.61
CA LEU A 130 6.82 -11.99 -0.84
C LEU A 130 5.70 -11.12 -1.41
N ARG A 131 4.44 -11.29 -0.96
CA ARG A 131 3.30 -10.44 -1.36
C ARG A 131 3.45 -9.02 -0.82
N ARG A 132 3.88 -8.85 0.42
CA ARG A 132 4.13 -7.55 1.05
C ARG A 132 5.22 -6.78 0.29
N ASP A 133 6.31 -7.45 -0.08
CA ASP A 133 7.38 -6.86 -0.88
C ASP A 133 6.95 -6.51 -2.30
N ALA A 134 6.17 -7.38 -2.97
CA ALA A 134 5.61 -7.09 -4.29
C ALA A 134 4.71 -5.85 -4.26
N THR A 135 3.89 -5.73 -3.21
CA THR A 135 2.99 -4.59 -3.00
C THR A 135 3.77 -3.31 -2.72
N ALA A 136 4.84 -3.38 -1.92
CA ALA A 136 5.72 -2.25 -1.65
C ALA A 136 6.46 -1.76 -2.91
N LEU A 137 6.75 -2.65 -3.86
CA LEU A 137 7.28 -2.28 -5.17
C LEU A 137 6.25 -1.57 -6.03
N ASP A 138 5.05 -2.11 -6.14
CA ASP A 138 3.96 -1.50 -6.93
C ASP A 138 3.54 -0.14 -6.35
N ALA A 139 3.65 0.05 -5.04
CA ALA A 139 3.43 1.33 -4.35
C ALA A 139 4.33 2.47 -4.86
N ARG A 140 5.43 2.15 -5.56
CA ARG A 140 6.32 3.13 -6.18
C ARG A 140 5.84 3.58 -7.56
N LEU A 141 4.90 2.87 -8.16
CA LEU A 141 4.35 3.14 -9.50
C LEU A 141 3.28 4.23 -9.45
N VAL A 142 3.58 5.34 -8.76
CA VAL A 142 2.74 6.53 -8.74
C VAL A 142 2.40 6.93 -10.18
N ASP A 143 1.13 7.23 -10.41
CA ASP A 143 0.62 7.58 -11.73
C ASP A 143 1.36 8.82 -12.27
N PRO A 144 1.73 8.87 -13.57
CA PRO A 144 2.43 10.00 -14.16
C PRO A 144 1.80 11.37 -13.88
N ALA A 145 0.48 11.46 -13.75
CA ALA A 145 -0.22 12.71 -13.42
C ALA A 145 0.16 13.28 -12.04
N TRP A 146 0.65 12.43 -11.14
CA TRP A 146 0.95 12.75 -9.74
C TRP A 146 2.43 12.89 -9.42
N ARG A 147 3.33 12.33 -10.25
CA ARG A 147 4.79 12.30 -9.98
C ARG A 147 5.43 13.69 -9.80
N GLY A 148 4.95 14.71 -10.51
CA GLY A 148 5.46 16.08 -10.39
C GLY A 148 4.92 16.85 -9.17
N VAL A 149 3.73 16.46 -8.69
CA VAL A 149 3.01 17.11 -7.58
C VAL A 149 3.51 16.59 -6.24
N VAL A 150 3.80 15.29 -6.17
CA VAL A 150 4.22 14.62 -4.95
C VAL A 150 5.75 14.65 -4.87
N GLN A 151 6.28 15.74 -4.33
CA GLN A 151 7.70 15.89 -4.03
C GLN A 151 8.02 15.30 -2.66
N ILE A 152 9.08 14.49 -2.55
CA ILE A 152 9.55 13.85 -1.31
C ILE A 152 9.78 14.88 -0.18
N GLY A 153 10.15 16.12 -0.51
CA GLY A 153 10.35 17.20 0.48
C GLY A 153 9.07 17.59 1.26
N ARG A 154 7.87 17.41 0.69
CA ARG A 154 6.59 17.63 1.42
C ARG A 154 6.23 16.47 2.34
N LEU A 155 6.84 15.30 2.14
CA LEU A 155 6.50 14.05 2.83
C LEU A 155 7.29 13.86 4.14
N GLN A 156 8.37 14.61 4.35
CA GLN A 156 9.18 14.59 5.58
C GLN A 156 8.73 15.60 6.64
N ALA A 157 7.77 16.47 6.32
CA ALA A 157 7.28 17.53 7.21
C ALA A 157 5.93 17.21 7.91
N ALA A 158 5.41 15.99 7.76
CA ALA A 158 4.11 15.53 8.27
C ALA A 158 4.22 14.48 9.39
#